data_AF-A0A367K9A9-F1
#
_entry.id   AF-A0A367K9A9-F1
#
_cell.length_a   1.000
_cell.length_b   1.000
_cell.length_c   1.000
_cell.angle_alpha   90.00
_cell.angle_beta   90.00
_cell.angle_gamma   90.00
#
_symmetry.space_group_name_H-M   'P 1'
#
loop_
_entity.id
_entity.type
_entity.pdbx_description
1 polymer ?
#
loop_
_entity_poly.entity_id
_entity_poly.type
_entity_poly.pdbx_seq_one_letter_code
_entity_poly.pdbx_strand_id
1 'polypeptide(L)'
;MPVVFLKAVLGTIFLFIIVSQNYILKQWQPSQEQQLLSGNSHVDRLELKKVYRLDPDTNNILYLDMPQHNEQYVMASTNYTVKSVPGITFKPKKINRHAKLLRLFNEPVDLEPSFYMMPNIKDHNTILTLSMMSFDAYIEVGSNGQWYDLDSEWGINSTFGWEDKGLRGHVFGNADNSLLIIGFKGTSGSIFNTEPTGEQDKFNDNMLFSCCCAKVDRTWKGICECSEKTYSCDSQCLEKKLLSSELYYDYANRIYMSVNDKYPNATIWLTGHSLGGAIASLVGQTFGVPTVTFESPGDRLASRRLHMPQPPGASDLPIWHFGHTADPLFIGVCTGPMSGCYYAGYAMESRCHAGKVCIWDTVKDHGWRVNLATHRIGDVIENIIKKPSEFPLPSCEIQQDCDDCGLWVYNDPRD
;
A
#
# COMPACT_ATOMS: atom_id res chain seq x y z
N MET A 1 7.60 13.27 33.80
CA MET A 1 7.29 14.55 33.12
C MET A 1 8.15 14.90 31.89
N PRO A 2 9.42 14.48 31.70
CA PRO A 2 10.19 14.96 30.53
C PRO A 2 9.85 14.25 29.20
N VAL A 3 9.38 12.99 29.24
CA VAL A 3 9.10 12.19 28.02
C VAL A 3 7.83 12.63 27.29
N VAL A 4 6.81 13.08 28.02
CA VAL A 4 5.53 13.55 27.45
C VAL A 4 5.72 14.89 26.73
N PHE A 5 6.51 15.79 27.33
CA PHE A 5 6.87 17.07 26.70
C PHE A 5 7.71 16.86 25.44
N LEU A 6 8.65 15.90 25.46
CA LEU A 6 9.48 15.60 24.28
C LEU A 6 8.66 15.01 23.12
N LYS A 7 7.73 14.08 23.40
CA LYS A 7 6.83 13.51 22.37
C LYS A 7 5.87 14.56 21.79
N ALA A 8 5.29 15.43 22.63
CA ALA A 8 4.41 16.50 22.16
C ALA A 8 5.16 17.54 21.30
N VAL A 9 6.39 17.91 21.71
CA VAL A 9 7.26 18.81 20.94
C VAL A 9 7.67 18.17 19.61
N LEU A 10 8.05 16.89 19.59
CA LEU A 10 8.38 16.14 18.38
C LEU A 10 7.18 16.02 17.42
N GLY A 11 5.98 15.72 17.92
CA GLY A 11 4.77 15.64 17.10
C GLY A 11 4.35 16.99 16.50
N THR A 12 4.53 18.08 17.26
CA THR A 12 4.27 19.44 16.77
C THR A 12 5.30 19.87 15.72
N ILE A 13 6.58 19.56 15.95
CA ILE A 13 7.67 19.78 14.97
C ILE A 13 7.41 19.00 13.68
N PHE A 14 6.92 17.77 13.76
CA PHE A 14 6.60 16.92 12.61
C PHE A 14 5.51 17.53 11.73
N LEU A 15 4.42 18.02 12.34
CA LEU A 15 3.35 18.72 11.64
C LEU A 15 3.88 20.01 10.97
N PHE A 16 4.75 20.76 11.66
CA PHE A 16 5.39 21.94 11.11
C PHE A 16 6.34 21.63 9.93
N ILE A 17 7.13 20.55 10.00
CA ILE A 17 8.03 20.15 8.92
C ILE A 17 7.22 19.78 7.67
N ILE A 18 6.14 19.01 7.79
CA ILE A 18 5.32 18.61 6.63
C ILE A 18 4.53 19.81 6.07
N VAL A 19 3.96 20.65 6.92
CA VAL A 19 3.30 21.89 6.48
C VAL A 19 4.31 22.81 5.78
N SER A 20 5.54 22.89 6.27
CA SER A 20 6.63 23.62 5.59
C SER A 20 7.03 22.99 4.27
N GLN A 21 7.07 21.66 4.15
CA GLN A 21 7.37 20.94 2.91
C GLN A 21 6.27 21.14 1.86
N ASN A 22 5.00 21.14 2.25
CA ASN A 22 3.88 21.47 1.36
C ASN A 22 3.90 22.95 0.93
N TYR A 23 4.34 23.85 1.82
CA TYR A 23 4.58 25.24 1.46
C TYR A 23 5.74 25.38 0.46
N ILE A 24 6.82 24.62 0.64
CA ILE A 24 7.97 24.59 -0.28
C ILE A 24 7.54 24.01 -1.65
N LEU A 25 6.71 22.95 -1.70
CA LEU A 25 6.15 22.43 -2.94
C LEU A 25 5.39 23.50 -3.74
N LYS A 26 4.57 24.31 -3.06
CA LYS A 26 3.82 25.41 -3.69
C LYS A 26 4.72 26.51 -4.25
N GLN A 27 5.96 26.63 -3.75
CA GLN A 27 6.93 27.64 -4.18
C GLN A 27 8.01 27.10 -5.12
N TRP A 28 8.11 25.79 -5.29
CA TRP A 28 9.13 25.15 -6.12
C TRP A 28 8.83 25.33 -7.62
N GLN A 29 9.84 25.73 -8.39
CA GLN A 29 9.72 25.87 -9.85
C GLN A 29 10.61 24.85 -10.56
N PRO A 30 10.07 24.10 -11.55
CA PRO A 30 10.85 23.14 -12.34
C PRO A 30 11.88 23.84 -13.22
N SER A 31 13.00 23.16 -13.50
CA SER A 31 14.02 23.61 -14.45
C SER A 31 13.47 23.69 -15.88
N GLN A 32 14.14 24.43 -16.78
CA GLN A 32 13.74 24.52 -18.20
C GLN A 32 13.66 23.15 -18.91
N GLU A 33 14.51 22.19 -18.55
CA GLU A 33 14.51 20.83 -19.09
C GLU A 33 13.30 20.01 -18.58
N GLN A 34 12.92 20.20 -17.31
CA GLN A 34 11.72 19.60 -16.71
C GLN A 34 10.42 20.23 -17.25
N GLN A 35 10.45 21.50 -17.65
CA GLN A 35 9.35 22.18 -18.33
C GLN A 35 9.14 21.70 -19.77
N LEU A 36 10.17 21.14 -20.44
CA LEU A 36 10.04 20.55 -21.76
C LEU A 36 9.47 19.12 -21.71
N LEU A 37 9.81 18.37 -20.66
CA LEU A 37 9.24 17.03 -20.38
C LEU A 37 7.76 17.09 -19.97
N SER A 38 7.28 18.26 -19.51
CA SER A 38 5.95 18.39 -18.94
C SER A 38 4.80 18.52 -19.95
N GLY A 39 5.11 18.63 -21.24
CA GLY A 39 4.13 18.81 -22.31
C GLY A 39 3.51 17.52 -22.86
N ASN A 40 4.13 16.35 -22.62
CA ASN A 40 3.72 15.07 -23.23
C ASN A 40 3.65 13.94 -22.20
N SER A 41 2.64 13.07 -22.32
CA SER A 41 2.59 11.80 -21.59
C SER A 41 3.69 10.86 -22.11
N HIS A 42 4.47 10.27 -21.21
CA HIS A 42 5.50 9.28 -21.57
C HIS A 42 4.95 7.88 -21.46
N VAL A 43 5.34 6.99 -22.38
CA VAL A 43 4.89 5.60 -22.40
C VAL A 43 6.09 4.72 -22.07
N ASP A 44 6.05 4.06 -20.93
CA ASP A 44 7.11 3.17 -20.47
C ASP A 44 6.69 1.71 -20.63
N ARG A 45 7.59 0.90 -21.22
CA ARG A 45 7.48 -0.56 -21.23
C ARG A 45 8.24 -1.10 -20.03
N LEU A 46 7.52 -1.74 -19.11
CA LEU A 46 8.04 -2.35 -17.90
C LEU A 46 8.10 -3.85 -18.04
N GLU A 47 9.17 -4.40 -17.48
CA GLU A 47 9.41 -5.83 -17.36
C GLU A 47 9.83 -6.12 -15.92
N LEU A 48 9.72 -7.37 -15.55
CA LEU A 48 10.16 -7.86 -14.25
C LEU A 48 11.69 -8.07 -14.30
N LYS A 49 12.51 -7.43 -13.42
CA LYS A 49 14.00 -7.30 -13.57
C LYS A 49 14.98 -8.25 -12.81
N LYS A 50 14.92 -8.47 -11.48
CA LYS A 50 15.83 -9.37 -10.70
C LYS A 50 15.23 -9.97 -9.42
N VAL A 51 15.66 -11.14 -8.95
CA VAL A 51 15.18 -11.73 -7.67
C VAL A 51 15.80 -11.03 -6.44
N TYR A 52 14.97 -10.56 -5.52
CA TYR A 52 15.37 -9.96 -4.25
C TYR A 52 14.95 -10.91 -3.12
N ARG A 53 15.92 -11.43 -2.36
CA ARG A 53 15.63 -12.31 -1.22
C ARG A 53 15.84 -11.56 0.08
N LEU A 54 14.93 -11.71 1.03
CA LEU A 54 15.17 -11.24 2.39
C LEU A 54 15.78 -12.42 3.14
N ASP A 55 17.00 -12.27 3.63
CA ASP A 55 17.63 -13.24 4.52
C ASP A 55 16.86 -13.26 5.85
N PRO A 56 16.24 -14.39 6.24
CA PRO A 56 15.43 -14.46 7.45
C PRO A 56 16.26 -14.31 8.74
N ASP A 57 17.54 -14.67 8.72
CA ASP A 57 18.42 -14.63 9.89
C ASP A 57 19.07 -13.25 10.05
N THR A 58 19.52 -12.66 8.93
CA THR A 58 20.23 -11.37 8.95
C THR A 58 19.33 -10.17 8.68
N ASN A 59 18.09 -10.40 8.22
CA ASN A 59 17.15 -9.37 7.77
C ASN A 59 17.71 -8.49 6.62
N ASN A 60 18.78 -8.92 5.96
CA ASN A 60 19.38 -8.22 4.82
C ASN A 60 18.69 -8.63 3.52
N ILE A 61 18.66 -7.71 2.55
CA ILE A 61 18.22 -8.04 1.20
C ILE A 61 19.40 -8.64 0.43
N LEU A 62 19.34 -9.94 0.18
CA LEU A 62 20.23 -10.69 -0.68
C LEU A 62 19.81 -10.53 -2.15
N TYR A 63 20.81 -10.39 -3.01
CA TYR A 63 20.64 -10.30 -4.45
C TYR A 63 21.13 -11.61 -5.05
N LEU A 64 20.30 -12.27 -5.83
CA LEU A 64 20.72 -13.45 -6.59
C LEU A 64 20.55 -13.18 -8.07
N ASP A 65 21.65 -13.29 -8.80
CA ASP A 65 21.62 -13.36 -10.26
C ASP A 65 21.08 -14.74 -10.66
N MET A 66 20.09 -14.78 -11.56
CA MET A 66 19.52 -16.03 -12.03
C MET A 66 20.50 -16.75 -12.98
N PRO A 67 20.63 -18.09 -12.89
CA PRO A 67 21.38 -18.84 -13.88
C PRO A 67 20.73 -18.68 -15.25
N GLN A 68 21.51 -18.25 -16.25
CA GLN A 68 21.03 -17.81 -17.58
C GLN A 68 20.35 -18.89 -18.45
N HIS A 69 20.19 -20.14 -17.99
CA HIS A 69 19.72 -21.24 -18.83
C HIS A 69 18.91 -22.27 -18.06
N ASN A 70 17.62 -22.03 -17.86
CA ASN A 70 16.70 -23.08 -17.43
C ASN A 70 15.32 -22.86 -18.08
N GLU A 71 14.98 -23.68 -19.08
CA GLU A 71 13.84 -23.51 -20.00
C GLU A 71 12.47 -23.40 -19.30
N GLN A 72 12.34 -23.97 -18.10
CA GLN A 72 11.11 -23.94 -17.31
C GLN A 72 10.77 -22.56 -16.72
N TYR A 73 11.75 -21.64 -16.64
CA TYR A 73 11.58 -20.28 -16.08
C TYR A 73 11.44 -19.18 -17.15
N VAL A 74 11.58 -19.54 -18.43
CA VAL A 74 11.65 -18.61 -19.57
C VAL A 74 10.24 -18.17 -20.05
N MET A 75 9.18 -18.80 -19.56
CA MET A 75 7.86 -18.84 -20.22
C MET A 75 6.87 -17.70 -19.91
N ALA A 76 7.17 -16.65 -19.13
CA ALA A 76 6.13 -15.64 -18.83
C ALA A 76 6.59 -14.18 -18.66
N SER A 77 7.34 -13.56 -19.60
CA SER A 77 7.42 -12.08 -19.54
C SER A 77 6.08 -11.49 -19.88
N THR A 78 5.66 -10.55 -19.06
CA THR A 78 4.58 -9.66 -19.40
C THR A 78 5.16 -8.27 -19.64
N ASN A 79 4.92 -7.73 -20.83
CA ASN A 79 5.29 -6.36 -21.16
C ASN A 79 4.18 -5.45 -20.69
N TYR A 80 4.40 -4.85 -19.53
CA TYR A 80 3.48 -3.85 -19.00
C TYR A 80 3.73 -2.52 -19.68
N THR A 81 2.65 -1.82 -20.05
CA THR A 81 2.78 -0.50 -20.65
C THR A 81 2.04 0.51 -19.78
N VAL A 82 2.76 1.49 -19.24
CA VAL A 82 2.15 2.55 -18.42
C VAL A 82 2.36 3.90 -19.08
N LYS A 83 1.40 4.80 -18.89
CA LYS A 83 1.57 6.22 -19.18
C LYS A 83 1.89 6.97 -17.91
N SER A 84 2.88 7.85 -17.99
CA SER A 84 3.26 8.75 -16.93
C SER A 84 3.06 10.21 -17.33
N VAL A 85 2.84 11.06 -16.33
CA VAL A 85 2.69 12.50 -16.46
C VAL A 85 3.66 13.20 -15.51
N PRO A 86 4.20 14.36 -15.89
CA PRO A 86 5.06 15.16 -15.01
C PRO A 86 4.34 15.53 -13.71
N GLY A 87 5.09 15.56 -12.62
CA GLY A 87 4.60 15.98 -11.31
C GLY A 87 5.73 16.42 -10.39
N ILE A 88 5.33 16.96 -9.24
CA ILE A 88 6.26 17.29 -8.16
C ILE A 88 5.85 16.43 -6.97
N THR A 89 6.81 15.68 -6.44
CA THR A 89 6.62 14.90 -5.23
C THR A 89 7.88 14.99 -4.37
N PHE A 90 8.10 14.04 -3.48
CA PHE A 90 9.26 14.00 -2.62
C PHE A 90 10.21 12.86 -2.97
N LYS A 91 11.50 13.08 -2.71
CA LYS A 91 12.53 12.04 -2.71
C LYS A 91 13.33 12.08 -1.40
N PRO A 92 13.76 10.92 -0.86
CA PRO A 92 14.68 10.90 0.27
C PRO A 92 16.09 11.36 -0.15
N LYS A 93 16.70 12.31 0.57
CA LYS A 93 18.06 12.81 0.26
C LYS A 93 19.17 11.78 0.43
N LYS A 94 19.06 10.94 1.48
CA LYS A 94 19.96 9.83 1.84
C LYS A 94 19.35 9.05 3.00
N ILE A 95 19.19 7.74 2.86
CA ILE A 95 18.57 6.90 3.90
C ILE A 95 19.66 6.05 4.56
N ASN A 96 20.14 6.48 5.73
CA ASN A 96 21.09 5.67 6.53
C ASN A 96 20.40 4.99 7.73
N ARG A 97 19.07 4.83 7.72
CA ARG A 97 18.30 4.41 8.91
C ARG A 97 17.44 3.18 8.66
N HIS A 98 17.34 2.32 9.68
CA HIS A 98 16.52 1.11 9.63
C HIS A 98 15.03 1.44 9.82
N ALA A 99 14.13 0.75 9.10
CA ALA A 99 12.68 1.01 9.15
C ALA A 99 12.08 0.95 10.56
N LYS A 100 12.52 -0.04 11.37
CA LYS A 100 12.09 -0.18 12.76
C LYS A 100 12.46 1.06 13.60
N LEU A 101 13.55 1.74 13.28
CA LEU A 101 13.95 2.97 13.95
C LEU A 101 13.08 4.16 13.53
N LEU A 102 12.66 4.24 12.25
CA LEU A 102 11.73 5.28 11.78
C LEU A 102 10.46 5.27 12.61
N ARG A 103 9.89 4.08 12.83
CA ARG A 103 8.67 3.90 13.62
C ARG A 103 8.86 4.07 15.13
N LEU A 104 9.95 3.52 15.70
CA LEU A 104 10.19 3.59 17.16
C LEU A 104 10.52 5.01 17.65
N PHE A 105 11.29 5.76 16.87
CA PHE A 105 11.72 7.11 17.26
C PHE A 105 10.85 8.21 16.65
N ASN A 106 9.86 7.84 15.82
CA ASN A 106 9.04 8.79 15.06
C ASN A 106 9.91 9.81 14.29
N GLU A 107 11.02 9.32 13.73
CA GLU A 107 12.04 10.18 13.12
C GLU A 107 11.60 10.55 11.70
N PRO A 108 11.54 11.85 11.38
CA PRO A 108 11.16 12.29 10.05
C PRO A 108 12.20 11.85 9.02
N VAL A 109 11.71 11.40 7.86
CA VAL A 109 12.56 11.23 6.68
C VAL A 109 12.85 12.62 6.10
N ASP A 110 14.12 12.95 5.84
CA ASP A 110 14.47 14.19 5.15
C ASP A 110 14.10 14.07 3.67
N LEU A 111 12.96 14.65 3.35
CA LEU A 111 12.35 14.67 2.03
C LEU A 111 12.67 15.99 1.33
N GLU A 112 13.09 15.90 0.07
CA GLU A 112 13.21 17.07 -0.81
C GLU A 112 12.18 17.02 -1.94
N PRO A 113 11.57 18.16 -2.28
CA PRO A 113 10.81 18.30 -3.50
C PRO A 113 11.63 17.87 -4.71
N SER A 114 11.08 16.96 -5.50
CA SER A 114 11.72 16.39 -6.68
C SER A 114 10.71 16.30 -7.80
N PHE A 115 11.17 16.58 -9.02
CA PHE A 115 10.40 16.25 -10.21
C PHE A 115 10.25 14.74 -10.31
N TYR A 116 9.03 14.29 -10.60
CA TYR A 116 8.70 12.88 -10.68
C TYR A 116 7.81 12.63 -11.89
N MET A 117 8.04 11.53 -12.58
CA MET A 117 7.05 10.99 -13.50
C MET A 117 6.01 10.26 -12.65
N MET A 118 4.77 10.77 -12.61
CA MET A 118 3.66 10.19 -11.86
C MET A 118 2.82 9.28 -12.77
N PRO A 119 2.14 8.26 -12.23
CA PRO A 119 1.20 7.47 -13.03
C PRO A 119 0.08 8.36 -13.56
N ASN A 120 -0.25 8.22 -14.84
CA ASN A 120 -1.40 8.91 -15.41
C ASN A 120 -2.69 8.22 -14.97
N ILE A 121 -3.28 8.68 -13.87
CA ILE A 121 -4.52 8.13 -13.30
C ILE A 121 -5.77 8.32 -14.16
N LYS A 122 -5.68 9.12 -15.24
CA LYS A 122 -6.75 9.28 -16.23
C LYS A 122 -6.55 8.36 -17.44
N ASP A 123 -5.43 7.67 -17.53
CA ASP A 123 -5.19 6.68 -18.58
C ASP A 123 -5.64 5.30 -18.12
N HIS A 124 -6.64 4.77 -18.83
CA HIS A 124 -7.22 3.48 -18.54
C HIS A 124 -6.19 2.34 -18.55
N ASN A 125 -5.26 2.36 -19.51
CA ASN A 125 -4.26 1.31 -19.65
C ASN A 125 -3.26 1.33 -18.49
N THR A 126 -2.90 2.51 -17.98
CA THR A 126 -2.10 2.64 -16.75
C THR A 126 -2.80 1.97 -15.56
N ILE A 127 -4.09 2.26 -15.34
CA ILE A 127 -4.84 1.68 -14.20
C ILE A 127 -4.98 0.16 -14.35
N LEU A 128 -5.31 -0.33 -15.55
CA LEU A 128 -5.34 -1.76 -15.86
C LEU A 128 -3.99 -2.43 -15.61
N THR A 129 -2.90 -1.84 -16.09
CA THR A 129 -1.55 -2.36 -15.91
C THR A 129 -1.14 -2.45 -14.43
N LEU A 130 -1.41 -1.40 -13.65
CA LEU A 130 -1.10 -1.39 -12.21
C LEU A 130 -1.95 -2.40 -11.42
N SER A 131 -3.20 -2.64 -11.86
CA SER A 131 -4.05 -3.67 -11.27
C SER A 131 -3.53 -5.08 -11.57
N MET A 132 -3.05 -5.33 -12.79
CA MET A 132 -2.39 -6.59 -13.16
C MET A 132 -1.10 -6.82 -12.38
N MET A 133 -0.25 -5.81 -12.23
CA MET A 133 0.94 -5.91 -11.36
C MET A 133 0.57 -6.22 -9.90
N SER A 134 -0.57 -5.71 -9.43
CA SER A 134 -1.08 -6.02 -8.08
C SER A 134 -1.61 -7.44 -7.96
N PHE A 135 -2.19 -7.99 -9.03
CA PHE A 135 -2.59 -9.40 -9.13
C PHE A 135 -1.35 -10.31 -9.14
N ASP A 136 -0.35 -10.00 -9.95
CA ASP A 136 0.89 -10.77 -10.06
C ASP A 136 1.65 -10.86 -8.74
N ALA A 137 1.54 -9.84 -7.88
CA ALA A 137 2.16 -9.86 -6.55
C ALA A 137 1.72 -11.07 -5.70
N TYR A 138 0.59 -11.71 -6.01
CA TYR A 138 0.11 -12.94 -5.36
C TYR A 138 0.71 -14.22 -5.93
N ILE A 139 1.45 -14.17 -7.03
CA ILE A 139 1.94 -15.36 -7.73
C ILE A 139 3.46 -15.44 -7.62
N GLU A 140 3.93 -16.60 -7.17
CA GLU A 140 5.35 -16.93 -7.21
C GLU A 140 5.77 -17.18 -8.66
N VAL A 141 6.84 -16.52 -9.09
CA VAL A 141 7.40 -16.72 -10.43
C VAL A 141 7.82 -18.18 -10.61
N GLY A 142 7.31 -18.82 -11.66
CA GLY A 142 7.61 -20.23 -11.98
C GLY A 142 6.71 -21.26 -11.29
N SER A 143 5.70 -20.85 -10.52
CA SER A 143 4.68 -21.74 -9.97
C SER A 143 3.57 -22.05 -10.99
N ASN A 144 2.83 -23.15 -10.82
CA ASN A 144 1.66 -23.53 -11.66
C ASN A 144 0.45 -22.59 -11.48
N GLY A 145 0.61 -21.43 -10.82
CA GLY A 145 -0.43 -20.44 -10.67
C GLY A 145 -0.80 -19.85 -12.05
N GLN A 146 -2.08 -19.55 -12.23
CA GLN A 146 -2.56 -18.84 -13.42
C GLN A 146 -2.02 -17.40 -13.38
N TRP A 147 -0.80 -17.22 -13.87
CA TRP A 147 -0.31 -15.92 -14.30
C TRP A 147 -1.30 -15.37 -15.34
N TYR A 148 -1.54 -14.06 -15.38
CA TYR A 148 -2.45 -13.51 -16.38
C TYR A 148 -1.86 -13.76 -17.79
N ASP A 149 -2.45 -14.70 -18.55
CA ASP A 149 -1.91 -15.25 -19.81
C ASP A 149 -1.63 -14.15 -20.84
N LEU A 150 -0.41 -14.13 -21.38
CA LEU A 150 0.03 -13.21 -22.44
C LEU A 150 0.90 -13.95 -23.49
N ASP A 151 0.77 -13.53 -24.75
CA ASP A 151 1.36 -14.14 -25.95
C ASP A 151 2.90 -14.38 -25.92
N SER A 152 3.30 -15.34 -26.73
CA SER A 152 4.42 -16.28 -26.53
C SER A 152 5.84 -15.84 -26.91
N GLU A 153 6.31 -14.62 -26.61
CA GLU A 153 7.64 -14.21 -27.13
C GLU A 153 8.72 -13.67 -26.19
N TRP A 154 8.57 -13.44 -24.88
CA TRP A 154 9.69 -12.85 -24.08
C TRP A 154 9.70 -13.31 -22.60
N GLY A 155 10.82 -13.15 -21.83
CA GLY A 155 11.07 -13.70 -20.45
C GLY A 155 10.95 -12.76 -19.19
N ILE A 156 10.51 -13.31 -18.04
CA ILE A 156 10.14 -12.65 -16.74
C ILE A 156 11.39 -12.20 -15.92
N ASN A 157 11.24 -11.62 -14.69
CA ASN A 157 11.96 -11.98 -13.42
C ASN A 157 12.08 -10.86 -12.33
N SER A 158 11.44 -10.91 -11.13
CA SER A 158 11.71 -10.04 -9.93
C SER A 158 10.69 -10.22 -8.79
N THR A 159 11.08 -10.90 -7.70
CA THR A 159 10.16 -11.29 -6.62
C THR A 159 10.82 -11.19 -5.23
N PHE A 160 10.05 -10.98 -4.15
CA PHE A 160 10.50 -11.04 -2.75
C PHE A 160 9.50 -11.78 -1.82
N GLY A 161 10.01 -12.35 -0.71
CA GLY A 161 9.21 -12.88 0.41
C GLY A 161 8.71 -14.33 0.31
N TRP A 162 9.18 -15.12 -0.68
CA TRP A 162 8.62 -16.46 -0.98
C TRP A 162 9.16 -17.61 -0.13
N GLU A 163 10.31 -17.44 0.55
CA GLU A 163 10.98 -18.51 1.30
C GLU A 163 10.44 -18.72 2.74
N ASP A 164 9.72 -17.74 3.33
CA ASP A 164 9.21 -17.83 4.72
C ASP A 164 7.95 -16.94 4.97
N LYS A 165 7.58 -16.74 6.25
CA LYS A 165 6.55 -15.82 6.77
C LYS A 165 6.98 -14.36 6.61
N GLY A 166 6.83 -13.79 5.42
CA GLY A 166 7.20 -12.40 5.15
C GLY A 166 6.27 -11.69 4.18
N LEU A 167 6.40 -10.36 4.11
CA LEU A 167 5.73 -9.56 3.08
C LEU A 167 6.26 -9.98 1.70
N ARG A 168 5.35 -10.22 0.76
CA ARG A 168 5.66 -10.66 -0.60
C ARG A 168 5.35 -9.59 -1.62
N GLY A 169 5.91 -9.76 -2.82
CA GLY A 169 5.65 -8.88 -3.94
C GLY A 169 6.78 -8.87 -4.93
N HIS A 170 6.75 -7.88 -5.82
CA HIS A 170 7.56 -7.81 -7.03
C HIS A 170 8.07 -6.40 -7.28
N VAL A 171 9.20 -6.28 -8.00
CA VAL A 171 9.71 -4.99 -8.49
C VAL A 171 9.82 -5.03 -10.01
N PHE A 172 9.00 -4.22 -10.68
CA PHE A 172 8.98 -4.03 -12.12
C PHE A 172 9.85 -2.84 -12.50
N GLY A 173 10.49 -2.86 -13.66
CA GLY A 173 11.33 -1.77 -14.14
C GLY A 173 11.30 -1.62 -15.65
N ASN A 174 11.49 -0.40 -16.15
CA ASN A 174 11.71 -0.18 -17.58
C ASN A 174 13.15 -0.53 -17.99
N ALA A 175 13.46 -0.47 -19.29
CA ALA A 175 14.73 -0.99 -19.83
C ALA A 175 15.99 -0.37 -19.18
N ASP A 176 15.96 0.92 -18.87
CA ASP A 176 17.08 1.66 -18.28
C ASP A 176 16.96 1.83 -16.75
N ASN A 177 15.90 1.29 -16.13
CA ASN A 177 15.56 1.45 -14.71
C ASN A 177 15.33 2.91 -14.27
N SER A 178 14.96 3.80 -15.18
CA SER A 178 14.54 5.17 -14.83
C SER A 178 13.15 5.20 -14.16
N LEU A 179 12.31 4.20 -14.42
CA LEU A 179 11.03 3.96 -13.75
C LEU A 179 11.00 2.55 -13.15
N LEU A 180 10.70 2.49 -11.85
CA LEU A 180 10.50 1.26 -11.10
C LEU A 180 9.11 1.27 -10.44
N ILE A 181 8.47 0.10 -10.36
CA ILE A 181 7.18 -0.08 -9.69
C ILE A 181 7.31 -1.22 -8.69
N ILE A 182 7.00 -0.98 -7.43
CA ILE A 182 6.99 -2.00 -6.39
C ILE A 182 5.54 -2.43 -6.14
N GLY A 183 5.22 -3.68 -6.45
CA GLY A 183 3.92 -4.29 -6.17
C GLY A 183 3.98 -5.10 -4.89
N PHE A 184 3.16 -4.77 -3.89
CA PHE A 184 3.05 -5.53 -2.66
C PHE A 184 1.86 -6.50 -2.70
N LYS A 185 2.12 -7.75 -2.30
CA LYS A 185 1.09 -8.78 -2.10
C LYS A 185 0.20 -8.39 -0.92
N GLY A 186 -1.10 -8.64 -1.04
CA GLY A 186 -2.01 -8.61 0.10
C GLY A 186 -2.30 -9.99 0.68
N THR A 187 -3.41 -10.10 1.38
CA THR A 187 -3.75 -11.30 2.16
C THR A 187 -4.18 -12.43 1.24
N SER A 188 -3.53 -13.58 1.37
CA SER A 188 -4.00 -14.78 0.67
C SER A 188 -5.33 -15.23 1.27
N GLY A 189 -6.38 -15.20 0.44
CA GLY A 189 -7.76 -15.45 0.84
C GLY A 189 -7.93 -16.78 1.57
N SER A 190 -8.09 -16.71 2.89
CA SER A 190 -8.35 -17.87 3.74
C SER A 190 -9.83 -18.24 3.73
N ILE A 191 -10.21 -19.16 2.84
CA ILE A 191 -11.25 -20.16 3.13
C ILE A 191 -10.75 -21.58 2.77
N PHE A 192 -9.83 -21.73 1.80
CA PHE A 192 -9.42 -23.06 1.32
C PHE A 192 -7.91 -23.35 1.20
N ASN A 193 -7.02 -22.35 1.30
CA ASN A 193 -5.58 -22.58 1.18
C ASN A 193 -4.83 -22.09 2.42
N THR A 194 -4.18 -23.02 3.12
CA THR A 194 -3.18 -22.73 4.15
C THR A 194 -1.89 -22.28 3.47
N GLU A 195 -1.82 -21.00 3.07
CA GLU A 195 -0.57 -20.41 2.65
C GLU A 195 0.34 -20.09 3.84
N PRO A 196 1.68 -20.20 3.71
CA PRO A 196 2.62 -19.93 4.79
C PRO A 196 2.49 -18.53 5.43
N THR A 197 2.04 -17.52 4.66
CA THR A 197 1.90 -16.13 5.15
C THR A 197 0.59 -15.83 5.87
N GLY A 198 -0.42 -16.71 5.79
CA GLY A 198 -1.80 -16.38 6.14
C GLY A 198 -2.02 -15.94 7.60
N GLU A 199 -1.24 -16.47 8.55
CA GLU A 199 -1.29 -16.02 9.95
C GLU A 199 -0.77 -14.58 10.12
N GLN A 200 0.33 -14.26 9.44
CA GLN A 200 0.98 -12.94 9.53
C GLN A 200 0.20 -11.89 8.73
N ASP A 201 -0.39 -12.26 7.60
CA ASP A 201 -1.31 -11.44 6.83
C ASP A 201 -2.49 -11.01 7.73
N LYS A 202 -3.15 -11.98 8.37
CA LYS A 202 -4.26 -11.75 9.30
C LYS A 202 -3.88 -10.89 10.51
N PHE A 203 -2.69 -11.11 11.07
CA PHE A 203 -2.19 -10.27 12.16
C PHE A 203 -2.05 -8.81 11.72
N ASN A 204 -1.44 -8.55 10.56
CA ASN A 204 -1.26 -7.20 10.03
C ASN A 204 -2.61 -6.53 9.73
N ASP A 205 -3.53 -7.26 9.08
CA ASP A 205 -4.87 -6.78 8.81
C ASP A 205 -5.57 -6.32 10.09
N ASN A 206 -5.62 -7.23 11.07
CA ASN A 206 -6.29 -6.97 12.34
C ASN A 206 -5.57 -5.89 13.17
N MET A 207 -4.25 -5.77 13.10
CA MET A 207 -3.51 -4.78 13.88
C MET A 207 -3.64 -3.36 13.30
N LEU A 208 -3.66 -3.24 11.98
CA LEU A 208 -3.69 -1.95 11.29
C LEU A 208 -5.11 -1.43 11.06
N PHE A 209 -6.05 -2.32 10.70
CA PHE A 209 -7.35 -1.93 10.13
C PHE A 209 -8.56 -2.23 11.02
N SER A 210 -8.33 -2.80 12.22
CA SER A 210 -9.38 -2.90 13.25
C SER A 210 -9.34 -1.71 14.21
N CYS A 211 -10.48 -1.44 14.84
CA CYS A 211 -10.58 -0.35 15.78
C CYS A 211 -9.91 -0.65 17.12
N CYS A 212 -9.94 -1.90 17.61
CA CYS A 212 -9.20 -2.30 18.79
C CYS A 212 -8.84 -3.79 18.77
N CYS A 213 -7.64 -4.11 18.25
CA CYS A 213 -7.05 -5.45 18.30
C CYS A 213 -7.99 -6.59 17.86
N ALA A 214 -8.79 -6.33 16.83
CA ALA A 214 -9.78 -7.24 16.27
C ALA A 214 -10.74 -7.83 17.30
N LYS A 215 -11.10 -7.05 18.31
CA LYS A 215 -12.12 -7.43 19.28
C LYS A 215 -13.51 -7.09 18.74
N VAL A 216 -14.18 -8.07 18.14
CA VAL A 216 -15.55 -7.89 17.62
C VAL A 216 -16.59 -8.11 18.72
N ASP A 217 -16.54 -9.24 19.42
CA ASP A 217 -17.45 -9.57 20.52
C ASP A 217 -16.79 -10.49 21.57
N ARG A 218 -17.59 -10.99 22.53
CA ARG A 218 -17.11 -11.83 23.64
C ARG A 218 -16.59 -13.20 23.19
N THR A 219 -17.04 -13.72 22.06
CA THR A 219 -16.62 -15.02 21.50
C THR A 219 -15.26 -14.96 20.81
N TRP A 220 -14.79 -13.76 20.45
CA TRP A 220 -13.49 -13.55 19.81
C TRP A 220 -12.37 -13.37 20.81
N LYS A 221 -11.25 -14.07 20.57
CA LYS A 221 -9.96 -13.73 21.16
C LYS A 221 -9.26 -12.75 20.22
N GLY A 222 -9.20 -11.48 20.60
CA GLY A 222 -8.48 -10.45 19.84
C GLY A 222 -6.98 -10.74 19.76
N ILE A 223 -6.28 -10.00 18.90
CA ILE A 223 -4.82 -10.12 18.71
C ILE A 223 -4.02 -9.47 19.85
N CYS A 224 -4.69 -8.71 20.72
CA CYS A 224 -4.11 -8.10 21.90
C CYS A 224 -5.16 -7.86 23.00
N GLU A 225 -4.72 -7.57 24.22
CA GLU A 225 -5.55 -7.39 25.41
C GLU A 225 -5.79 -5.92 25.77
N CYS A 226 -5.90 -5.03 24.78
CA CYS A 226 -6.15 -3.60 25.01
C CYS A 226 -7.64 -3.23 25.09
N SER A 227 -8.54 -4.16 24.79
CA SER A 227 -9.98 -3.95 24.95
C SER A 227 -10.41 -4.29 26.38
N GLU A 228 -10.90 -3.29 27.11
CA GLU A 228 -11.34 -3.44 28.51
C GLU A 228 -12.82 -3.86 28.59
N LYS A 229 -13.65 -3.29 27.71
CA LYS A 229 -15.10 -3.50 27.61
C LYS A 229 -15.53 -3.41 26.15
N THR A 230 -16.78 -3.79 25.87
CA THR A 230 -17.38 -3.62 24.54
C THR A 230 -17.26 -2.15 24.10
N TYR A 231 -16.67 -1.95 22.92
CA TYR A 231 -16.39 -0.62 22.34
C TYR A 231 -15.53 0.31 23.21
N SER A 232 -14.65 -0.24 24.05
CA SER A 232 -13.68 0.52 24.85
C SER A 232 -12.27 -0.01 24.59
N CYS A 233 -11.33 0.87 24.29
CA CYS A 233 -9.94 0.53 24.00
C CYS A 233 -8.97 1.42 24.78
N ASP A 234 -7.95 0.82 25.40
CA ASP A 234 -6.82 1.54 25.97
C ASP A 234 -5.87 1.98 24.84
N SER A 235 -5.79 3.29 24.63
CA SER A 235 -4.97 3.92 23.57
C SER A 235 -3.48 3.71 23.79
N GLN A 236 -3.02 3.76 25.05
CA GLN A 236 -1.61 3.58 25.38
C GLN A 236 -1.19 2.12 25.19
N CYS A 237 -2.04 1.18 25.60
CA CYS A 237 -1.85 -0.23 25.32
C CYS A 237 -1.77 -0.48 23.81
N LEU A 238 -2.69 0.10 23.04
CA LEU A 238 -2.76 -0.09 21.59
C LEU A 238 -1.53 0.49 20.89
N GLU A 239 -1.11 1.72 21.23
CA GLU A 239 0.13 2.34 20.72
C GLU A 239 1.34 1.46 21.04
N LYS A 240 1.47 1.00 22.29
CA LYS A 240 2.58 0.12 22.70
C LYS A 240 2.59 -1.19 21.93
N LYS A 241 1.42 -1.81 21.76
CA LYS A 241 1.30 -3.05 20.98
C LYS A 241 1.69 -2.81 19.54
N LEU A 242 1.23 -1.72 18.93
CA LEU A 242 1.61 -1.35 17.56
C LEU A 242 3.14 -1.27 17.47
N LEU A 243 3.77 -0.43 18.29
CA LEU A 243 5.23 -0.22 18.33
C LEU A 243 6.04 -1.50 18.56
N SER A 244 5.55 -2.42 19.39
CA SER A 244 6.25 -3.67 19.69
C SER A 244 6.07 -4.78 18.64
N SER A 245 5.09 -4.65 17.75
CA SER A 245 4.74 -5.68 16.77
C SER A 245 5.64 -5.64 15.54
N GLU A 246 5.83 -6.78 14.90
CA GLU A 246 6.49 -6.88 13.59
C GLU A 246 5.44 -6.70 12.49
N LEU A 247 5.46 -5.53 11.86
CA LEU A 247 4.48 -5.14 10.86
C LEU A 247 5.07 -5.23 9.47
N TYR A 248 4.25 -5.62 8.48
CA TYR A 248 4.60 -5.57 7.06
C TYR A 248 5.00 -4.17 6.61
N TYR A 249 4.47 -3.13 7.24
CA TYR A 249 4.92 -1.76 7.04
C TYR A 249 6.44 -1.58 7.27
N ASP A 250 7.02 -2.22 8.29
CA ASP A 250 8.46 -2.12 8.55
C ASP A 250 9.28 -2.82 7.45
N TYR A 251 8.82 -3.97 6.97
CA TYR A 251 9.47 -4.71 5.87
C TYR A 251 9.35 -3.95 4.54
N ALA A 252 8.18 -3.40 4.25
CA ALA A 252 7.91 -2.62 3.04
C ALA A 252 8.79 -1.37 2.96
N ASN A 253 8.94 -0.66 4.09
CA ASN A 253 9.90 0.43 4.19
C ASN A 253 11.32 -0.02 3.86
N ARG A 254 11.80 -1.15 4.41
CA ARG A 254 13.15 -1.67 4.11
C ARG A 254 13.33 -1.97 2.62
N ILE A 255 12.33 -2.58 2.00
CA ILE A 255 12.34 -2.88 0.56
C ILE A 255 12.44 -1.59 -0.24
N TYR A 256 11.57 -0.60 0.04
CA TYR A 256 11.61 0.69 -0.63
C TYR A 256 12.98 1.36 -0.49
N MET A 257 13.51 1.44 0.74
CA MET A 257 14.80 2.07 1.01
C MET A 257 15.93 1.38 0.24
N SER A 258 15.96 0.03 0.22
CA SER A 258 16.96 -0.72 -0.52
C SER A 258 16.86 -0.53 -2.04
N VAL A 259 15.64 -0.42 -2.59
CA VAL A 259 15.45 -0.12 -4.01
C VAL A 259 15.92 1.31 -4.31
N ASN A 260 15.55 2.29 -3.48
CA ASN A 260 15.97 3.68 -3.63
C ASN A 260 17.49 3.86 -3.54
N ASP A 261 18.16 3.19 -2.59
CA ASP A 261 19.62 3.29 -2.42
C ASP A 261 20.36 2.68 -3.62
N LYS A 262 19.81 1.63 -4.23
CA LYS A 262 20.36 0.99 -5.42
C LYS A 262 20.11 1.80 -6.68
N TYR A 263 18.95 2.45 -6.78
CA TYR A 263 18.52 3.24 -7.94
C TYR A 263 18.22 4.69 -7.52
N PRO A 264 19.24 5.46 -7.10
CA PRO A 264 19.06 6.78 -6.49
C PRO A 264 18.54 7.83 -7.48
N ASN A 265 18.50 7.55 -8.77
CA ASN A 265 17.97 8.43 -9.82
C ASN A 265 16.62 7.95 -10.38
N ALA A 266 16.15 6.75 -10.00
CA ALA A 266 14.89 6.23 -10.48
C ALA A 266 13.70 6.97 -9.88
N THR A 267 12.63 7.00 -10.67
CA THR A 267 11.25 7.23 -10.24
C THR A 267 10.71 5.91 -9.70
N ILE A 268 10.15 5.89 -8.50
CA ILE A 268 9.60 4.68 -7.87
C ILE A 268 8.10 4.88 -7.61
N TRP A 269 7.26 4.02 -8.18
CA TRP A 269 5.84 3.93 -7.85
C TRP A 269 5.57 2.75 -6.95
N LEU A 270 4.51 2.84 -6.17
CA LEU A 270 4.00 1.75 -5.35
C LEU A 270 2.62 1.32 -5.84
N THR A 271 2.37 0.02 -5.82
CA THR A 271 1.06 -0.55 -6.11
C THR A 271 0.75 -1.74 -5.24
N GLY A 272 -0.51 -2.10 -5.14
CA GLY A 272 -0.94 -3.26 -4.39
C GLY A 272 -2.46 -3.35 -4.25
N HIS A 273 -2.91 -4.53 -3.89
CA HIS A 273 -4.31 -4.85 -3.64
C HIS A 273 -4.55 -5.26 -2.19
N SER A 274 -5.71 -4.92 -1.62
CA SER A 274 -6.10 -5.32 -0.26
C SER A 274 -5.04 -4.88 0.77
N LEU A 275 -4.60 -5.77 1.68
CA LEU A 275 -3.48 -5.51 2.59
C LEU A 275 -2.24 -4.93 1.89
N GLY A 276 -1.89 -5.45 0.71
CA GLY A 276 -0.73 -4.98 -0.05
C GLY A 276 -0.88 -3.54 -0.54
N GLY A 277 -2.11 -3.16 -0.91
CA GLY A 277 -2.45 -1.78 -1.25
C GLY A 277 -2.34 -0.84 -0.05
N ALA A 278 -2.83 -1.27 1.12
CA ALA A 278 -2.75 -0.44 2.31
C ALA A 278 -1.30 -0.26 2.78
N ILE A 279 -0.48 -1.33 2.73
CA ILE A 279 0.96 -1.24 3.00
C ILE A 279 1.65 -0.33 1.97
N ALA A 280 1.33 -0.43 0.68
CA ALA A 280 1.86 0.45 -0.35
C ALA A 280 1.56 1.92 -0.03
N SER A 281 0.31 2.24 0.36
CA SER A 281 -0.08 3.60 0.72
C SER A 281 0.62 4.12 1.96
N LEU A 282 0.77 3.30 3.01
CA LEU A 282 1.50 3.67 4.21
C LEU A 282 2.97 4.00 3.90
N VAL A 283 3.65 3.21 3.04
CA VAL A 283 5.00 3.52 2.56
C VAL A 283 5.02 4.77 1.68
N GLY A 284 4.02 4.93 0.82
CA GLY A 284 3.81 6.11 -0.02
C GLY A 284 3.69 7.40 0.79
N GLN A 285 3.01 7.35 1.93
CA GLN A 285 2.91 8.47 2.89
C GLN A 285 4.25 8.77 3.55
N THR A 286 5.02 7.74 3.91
CA THR A 286 6.33 7.89 4.56
C THR A 286 7.36 8.56 3.67
N PHE A 287 7.38 8.22 2.38
CA PHE A 287 8.39 8.71 1.45
C PHE A 287 7.86 9.76 0.46
N GLY A 288 6.57 10.04 0.48
CA GLY A 288 5.92 10.96 -0.44
C GLY A 288 6.07 10.53 -1.90
N VAL A 289 5.88 9.24 -2.20
CA VAL A 289 6.03 8.68 -3.56
C VAL A 289 4.70 8.28 -4.19
N PRO A 290 4.58 8.32 -5.53
CA PRO A 290 3.33 7.99 -6.21
C PRO A 290 2.87 6.57 -5.90
N THR A 291 1.61 6.45 -5.50
CA THR A 291 1.03 5.18 -5.07
C THR A 291 -0.38 5.02 -5.62
N VAL A 292 -0.64 3.88 -6.28
CA VAL A 292 -1.99 3.52 -6.77
C VAL A 292 -2.37 2.19 -6.15
N THR A 293 -3.52 2.11 -5.50
CA THR A 293 -3.95 0.90 -4.79
C THR A 293 -5.32 0.45 -5.28
N PHE A 294 -5.63 -0.83 -5.10
CA PHE A 294 -6.88 -1.44 -5.53
C PHE A 294 -7.57 -2.15 -4.38
N GLU A 295 -8.85 -1.85 -4.15
CA GLU A 295 -9.68 -2.42 -3.08
C GLU A 295 -8.94 -2.44 -1.72
N SER A 296 -8.15 -1.40 -1.45
CA SER A 296 -7.41 -1.29 -0.20
C SER A 296 -8.38 -0.98 0.94
N PRO A 297 -8.26 -1.60 2.12
CA PRO A 297 -8.99 -1.14 3.30
C PRO A 297 -8.59 0.31 3.65
N GLY A 298 -9.45 0.97 4.42
CA GLY A 298 -9.21 2.34 4.89
C GLY A 298 -7.92 2.44 5.72
N ASP A 299 -6.92 3.14 5.20
CA ASP A 299 -5.58 3.20 5.79
C ASP A 299 -5.33 4.47 6.63
N ARG A 300 -6.28 5.41 6.68
CA ARG A 300 -6.16 6.67 7.44
C ARG A 300 -6.02 6.42 8.93
N LEU A 301 -6.76 5.46 9.49
CA LEU A 301 -6.63 5.05 10.89
C LEU A 301 -5.22 4.53 11.20
N ALA A 302 -4.70 3.64 10.35
CA ALA A 302 -3.35 3.09 10.50
C ALA A 302 -2.29 4.19 10.38
N SER A 303 -2.44 5.07 9.38
CA SER A 303 -1.61 6.26 9.16
C SER A 303 -1.53 7.15 10.41
N ARG A 304 -2.68 7.48 11.03
CA ARG A 304 -2.73 8.26 12.28
C ARG A 304 -1.96 7.60 13.42
N ARG A 305 -2.14 6.29 13.60
CA ARG A 305 -1.47 5.52 14.66
C ARG A 305 0.04 5.38 14.43
N LEU A 306 0.46 5.42 13.16
CA LEU A 306 1.86 5.46 12.75
C LEU A 306 2.41 6.90 12.65
N HIS A 307 1.64 7.89 13.12
CA HIS A 307 2.00 9.32 13.15
C HIS A 307 2.35 9.91 11.78
N MET A 308 1.73 9.42 10.71
CA MET A 308 1.91 9.93 9.36
C MET A 308 1.17 11.26 9.13
N PRO A 309 1.54 12.02 8.07
CA PRO A 309 0.83 13.23 7.67
C PRO A 309 -0.70 13.06 7.62
N GLN A 310 -1.43 14.03 8.18
CA GLN A 310 -2.90 14.06 8.14
C GLN A 310 -3.39 15.20 7.24
N PRO A 311 -4.64 15.15 6.72
CA PRO A 311 -5.23 16.27 5.99
C PRO A 311 -5.17 17.59 6.80
N PRO A 312 -4.91 18.75 6.15
CA PRO A 312 -4.75 18.95 4.70
C PRO A 312 -3.35 18.61 4.16
N GLY A 313 -2.41 18.19 5.01
CA GLY A 313 -1.08 17.77 4.56
C GLY A 313 -1.12 16.53 3.67
N ALA A 314 -2.00 15.58 4.00
CA ALA A 314 -2.17 14.32 3.26
C ALA A 314 -2.89 14.47 1.90
N SER A 315 -3.62 15.58 1.66
CA SER A 315 -4.35 15.76 0.38
C SER A 315 -3.44 16.02 -0.81
N ASP A 316 -2.23 16.55 -0.56
CA ASP A 316 -1.24 16.86 -1.58
C ASP A 316 -0.43 15.62 -1.99
N LEU A 317 -0.52 14.52 -1.23
CA LEU A 317 0.21 13.29 -1.54
C LEU A 317 -0.32 12.63 -2.83
N PRO A 318 0.58 12.09 -3.68
CA PRO A 318 0.22 11.40 -4.91
C PRO A 318 -0.24 9.96 -4.63
N ILE A 319 -1.30 9.81 -3.85
CA ILE A 319 -1.86 8.52 -3.45
C ILE A 319 -3.31 8.43 -3.92
N TRP A 320 -3.61 7.37 -4.67
CA TRP A 320 -4.91 7.10 -5.26
C TRP A 320 -5.39 5.69 -4.90
N HIS A 321 -6.57 5.60 -4.31
CA HIS A 321 -7.22 4.35 -3.94
C HIS A 321 -8.39 4.07 -4.88
N PHE A 322 -8.21 3.14 -5.81
CA PHE A 322 -9.28 2.65 -6.66
C PHE A 322 -10.06 1.56 -5.92
N GLY A 323 -11.39 1.64 -5.93
CA GLY A 323 -12.23 0.61 -5.36
C GLY A 323 -13.69 0.75 -5.75
N HIS A 324 -14.53 -0.18 -5.33
CA HIS A 324 -15.95 -0.16 -5.68
C HIS A 324 -16.90 -0.37 -4.50
N THR A 325 -18.11 0.18 -4.57
CA THR A 325 -19.06 0.17 -3.43
C THR A 325 -19.61 -1.21 -3.07
N ALA A 326 -19.50 -2.20 -3.96
CA ALA A 326 -19.84 -3.58 -3.64
C ALA A 326 -18.75 -4.34 -2.85
N ASP A 327 -17.53 -3.81 -2.68
CA ASP A 327 -16.48 -4.46 -1.89
C ASP A 327 -16.61 -4.04 -0.43
N PRO A 328 -16.99 -4.95 0.49
CA PRO A 328 -17.15 -4.60 1.89
C PRO A 328 -15.85 -4.25 2.61
N LEU A 329 -14.66 -4.62 2.11
CA LEU A 329 -13.38 -4.23 2.72
C LEU A 329 -13.04 -2.78 2.38
N PHE A 330 -13.12 -2.41 1.10
CA PHE A 330 -12.86 -1.05 0.66
C PHE A 330 -13.76 -0.02 1.35
N ILE A 331 -15.07 -0.28 1.47
CA ILE A 331 -15.99 0.64 2.16
C ILE A 331 -16.05 0.44 3.69
N GLY A 332 -15.28 -0.51 4.24
CA GLY A 332 -15.16 -0.79 5.67
C GLY A 332 -16.46 -1.26 6.35
N VAL A 333 -17.27 -2.06 5.65
CA VAL A 333 -18.50 -2.68 6.20
C VAL A 333 -18.37 -4.19 6.37
N CYS A 334 -17.18 -4.77 6.14
CA CYS A 334 -16.91 -6.19 6.40
C CYS A 334 -16.73 -6.47 7.90
N THR A 335 -17.78 -6.20 8.68
CA THR A 335 -17.80 -6.25 10.14
C THR A 335 -18.99 -7.05 10.65
N GLY A 336 -18.90 -7.51 11.91
CA GLY A 336 -20.02 -8.12 12.63
C GLY A 336 -20.30 -9.59 12.31
N PRO A 337 -21.16 -10.25 13.12
CA PRO A 337 -21.25 -11.72 13.22
C PRO A 337 -21.79 -12.45 11.99
N MET A 338 -22.39 -11.73 11.04
CA MET A 338 -22.95 -12.29 9.80
C MET A 338 -22.05 -12.09 8.58
N SER A 339 -20.90 -11.42 8.74
CA SER A 339 -19.99 -11.11 7.63
C SER A 339 -19.03 -12.27 7.33
N GLY A 340 -18.62 -12.40 6.06
CA GLY A 340 -17.57 -13.35 5.68
C GLY A 340 -16.24 -13.09 6.40
N CYS A 341 -15.89 -11.82 6.64
CA CYS A 341 -14.71 -11.43 7.41
C CYS A 341 -14.75 -11.97 8.83
N TYR A 342 -15.91 -11.92 9.48
CA TYR A 342 -16.07 -12.47 10.82
C TYR A 342 -15.74 -13.97 10.85
N TYR A 343 -16.37 -14.76 9.99
CA TYR A 343 -16.10 -16.20 9.99
C TYR A 343 -14.64 -16.53 9.59
N ALA A 344 -13.97 -15.66 8.85
CA ALA A 344 -12.57 -15.79 8.50
C ALA A 344 -11.59 -15.23 9.56
N GLY A 345 -12.08 -14.60 10.63
CA GLY A 345 -11.24 -14.06 11.71
C GLY A 345 -10.65 -12.66 11.46
N TYR A 346 -11.28 -11.87 10.60
CA TYR A 346 -10.90 -10.49 10.27
C TYR A 346 -11.90 -9.49 10.83
N ALA A 347 -11.40 -8.43 11.46
CA ALA A 347 -12.18 -7.29 11.96
C ALA A 347 -11.82 -6.02 11.20
N MET A 348 -12.26 -5.92 9.95
CA MET A 348 -11.93 -4.82 9.04
C MET A 348 -12.91 -3.66 9.23
N GLU A 349 -12.64 -2.82 10.23
CA GLU A 349 -13.55 -1.74 10.67
C GLU A 349 -13.20 -0.35 10.13
N SER A 350 -12.02 -0.22 9.52
CA SER A 350 -11.56 1.04 8.91
C SER A 350 -12.12 1.20 7.49
N ARG A 351 -12.49 2.45 7.17
CA ARG A 351 -13.13 2.88 5.92
C ARG A 351 -12.56 4.18 5.35
N CYS A 352 -11.83 4.95 6.14
CA CYS A 352 -11.27 6.21 5.67
C CYS A 352 -9.90 6.01 5.04
N HIS A 353 -9.68 6.57 3.85
CA HIS A 353 -8.40 6.46 3.14
C HIS A 353 -7.58 7.74 3.26
N ALA A 354 -6.27 7.63 3.38
CA ALA A 354 -5.36 8.75 3.16
C ALA A 354 -5.30 9.09 1.65
N GLY A 355 -4.95 10.33 1.28
CA GLY A 355 -4.90 10.72 -0.13
C GLY A 355 -6.28 10.82 -0.80
N LYS A 356 -6.41 10.23 -1.99
CA LYS A 356 -7.58 10.38 -2.88
C LYS A 356 -8.25 9.02 -3.12
N VAL A 357 -9.58 8.98 -3.09
CA VAL A 357 -10.39 7.80 -3.43
C VAL A 357 -10.98 7.96 -4.82
N CYS A 358 -10.94 6.89 -5.61
CA CYS A 358 -11.45 6.82 -6.98
C CYS A 358 -12.46 5.67 -7.02
N ILE A 359 -13.75 5.98 -6.86
CA ILE A 359 -14.76 4.97 -6.51
C ILE A 359 -15.71 4.70 -7.67
N TRP A 360 -15.85 3.43 -8.06
CA TRP A 360 -16.99 2.98 -8.88
C TRP A 360 -18.19 2.66 -7.97
N ASP A 361 -19.31 3.37 -8.14
CA ASP A 361 -20.51 3.11 -7.35
C ASP A 361 -21.34 1.94 -7.93
N THR A 362 -20.75 0.75 -7.90
CA THR A 362 -21.34 -0.48 -8.48
C THR A 362 -22.67 -0.88 -7.85
N VAL A 363 -22.90 -0.57 -6.57
CA VAL A 363 -24.16 -0.84 -5.89
C VAL A 363 -25.27 0.06 -6.44
N LYS A 364 -25.04 1.36 -6.50
CA LYS A 364 -26.06 2.33 -6.93
C LYS A 364 -26.27 2.30 -8.44
N ASP A 365 -25.19 2.29 -9.20
CA ASP A 365 -25.25 2.51 -10.65
C ASP A 365 -25.48 1.19 -11.42
N HIS A 366 -25.09 0.04 -10.85
CA HIS A 366 -25.22 -1.27 -11.49
C HIS A 366 -26.00 -2.31 -10.66
N GLY A 367 -26.52 -1.95 -9.48
CA GLY A 367 -27.34 -2.84 -8.66
C GLY A 367 -26.59 -4.02 -8.05
N TRP A 368 -25.25 -3.94 -7.96
CA TRP A 368 -24.45 -4.99 -7.35
C TRP A 368 -24.80 -5.15 -5.87
N ARG A 369 -24.71 -6.39 -5.37
CA ARG A 369 -24.82 -6.65 -3.93
C ARG A 369 -23.44 -6.55 -3.31
N VAL A 370 -23.37 -5.95 -2.13
CA VAL A 370 -22.14 -5.94 -1.32
C VAL A 370 -21.76 -7.39 -1.01
N ASN A 371 -20.56 -7.81 -1.42
CA ASN A 371 -20.12 -9.19 -1.30
C ASN A 371 -18.59 -9.28 -1.13
N LEU A 372 -18.13 -10.09 -0.18
CA LEU A 372 -16.70 -10.34 0.00
C LEU A 372 -16.06 -10.98 -1.25
N ALA A 373 -16.82 -11.71 -2.06
CA ALA A 373 -16.31 -12.28 -3.30
C ALA A 373 -15.86 -11.20 -4.30
N THR A 374 -16.56 -10.06 -4.38
CA THR A 374 -16.22 -8.99 -5.33
C THR A 374 -14.95 -8.22 -4.94
N HIS A 375 -14.43 -8.42 -3.73
CA HIS A 375 -13.13 -7.86 -3.31
C HIS A 375 -11.95 -8.37 -4.15
N ARG A 376 -12.05 -9.56 -4.74
CA ARG A 376 -10.88 -10.19 -5.39
C ARG A 376 -10.40 -9.33 -6.55
N ILE A 377 -9.10 -9.01 -6.57
CA ILE A 377 -8.48 -8.22 -7.64
C ILE A 377 -8.77 -8.77 -9.05
N GLY A 378 -8.84 -10.10 -9.23
CA GLY A 378 -9.23 -10.69 -10.51
C GLY A 378 -10.67 -10.31 -10.93
N ASP A 379 -11.61 -10.29 -9.98
CA ASP A 379 -12.99 -9.88 -10.23
C ASP A 379 -13.07 -8.38 -10.57
N VAL A 380 -12.26 -7.53 -9.91
CA VAL A 380 -12.15 -6.10 -10.22
C VAL A 380 -11.60 -5.88 -11.63
N ILE A 381 -10.53 -6.59 -12.00
CA ILE A 381 -9.92 -6.50 -13.33
C ILE A 381 -10.93 -6.91 -14.40
N GLU A 382 -11.51 -8.10 -14.29
CA GLU A 382 -12.36 -8.67 -15.34
C GLU A 382 -13.74 -8.01 -15.43
N ASN A 383 -14.33 -7.64 -14.30
CA ASN A 383 -15.71 -7.18 -14.26
C ASN A 383 -15.86 -5.66 -14.26
N ILE A 384 -14.80 -4.91 -13.94
CA ILE A 384 -14.83 -3.44 -13.90
C ILE A 384 -13.80 -2.87 -14.87
N ILE A 385 -12.50 -3.06 -14.58
CA ILE A 385 -11.44 -2.35 -15.30
C ILE A 385 -11.40 -2.77 -16.78
N LYS A 386 -11.65 -4.04 -17.14
CA LYS A 386 -11.71 -4.44 -18.56
C LYS A 386 -12.96 -4.00 -19.32
N LYS A 387 -13.89 -3.31 -18.66
CA LYS A 387 -15.16 -2.86 -19.23
C LYS A 387 -15.31 -1.33 -19.16
N PRO A 388 -14.39 -0.53 -19.75
CA PRO A 388 -14.38 0.93 -19.62
C PRO A 388 -15.64 1.63 -20.16
N SER A 389 -16.41 0.98 -21.04
CA SER A 389 -17.68 1.51 -21.53
C SER A 389 -18.80 1.43 -20.49
N GLU A 390 -18.76 0.40 -19.64
CA GLU A 390 -19.72 0.20 -18.55
C GLU A 390 -19.23 0.88 -17.26
N PHE A 391 -17.94 0.78 -16.99
CA PHE A 391 -17.27 1.33 -15.81
C PHE A 391 -16.16 2.31 -16.23
N PRO A 392 -16.51 3.54 -16.65
CA PRO A 392 -15.50 4.55 -16.95
C PRO A 392 -14.66 4.86 -15.70
N LEU A 393 -13.41 5.33 -15.88
CA LEU A 393 -12.57 5.71 -14.74
C LEU A 393 -13.27 6.80 -13.91
N PRO A 394 -13.40 6.62 -12.58
CA PRO A 394 -14.08 7.56 -11.72
C PRO A 394 -13.21 8.79 -11.45
N SER A 395 -13.83 9.88 -10.99
CA SER A 395 -13.09 11.00 -10.42
C SER A 395 -12.39 10.56 -9.13
N CYS A 396 -11.17 11.07 -8.93
CA CYS A 396 -10.40 10.81 -7.72
C CYS A 396 -10.46 12.02 -6.80
N GLU A 397 -11.01 11.84 -5.61
CA GLU A 397 -11.35 12.94 -4.69
C GLU A 397 -10.85 12.68 -3.28
N ILE A 398 -10.56 13.74 -2.53
CA ILE A 398 -10.19 13.60 -1.13
C ILE A 398 -11.46 13.38 -0.33
N GLN A 399 -11.53 12.25 0.37
CA GLN A 399 -12.67 11.91 1.20
C GLN A 399 -12.78 12.87 2.40
N GLN A 400 -13.79 13.73 2.36
CA GLN A 400 -14.17 14.65 3.43
C GLN A 400 -15.08 13.94 4.45
N ASP A 401 -15.10 14.44 5.69
CA ASP A 401 -16.04 14.01 6.74
C ASP A 401 -16.14 12.49 6.92
N CYS A 402 -14.99 11.82 6.92
CA CYS A 402 -14.89 10.39 7.18
C CYS A 402 -14.24 10.14 8.53
N ASP A 403 -14.98 9.41 9.37
CA ASP A 403 -14.53 8.93 10.67
C ASP A 403 -14.53 7.41 10.74
N ASP A 404 -13.38 6.86 11.13
CA ASP A 404 -13.24 5.47 11.51
C ASP A 404 -13.69 5.27 12.96
N CYS A 405 -14.16 4.06 13.29
CA CYS A 405 -14.32 3.64 14.67
C CYS A 405 -15.28 4.48 15.53
N GLY A 406 -16.30 5.12 14.95
CA GLY A 406 -17.19 6.04 15.67
C GLY A 406 -17.99 5.44 16.85
N LEU A 407 -18.03 4.12 17.00
CA LEU A 407 -18.61 3.45 18.17
C LEU A 407 -17.61 3.28 19.32
N TRP A 408 -16.30 3.32 19.04
CA TRP A 408 -15.24 3.03 19.99
C TRP A 408 -14.85 4.25 20.81
N VAL A 409 -14.73 4.05 22.12
CA VAL A 409 -14.18 5.01 23.07
C VAL A 409 -12.73 4.64 23.36
N TYR A 410 -11.84 5.61 23.19
CA TYR A 410 -10.41 5.48 23.39
C TYR A 410 -10.02 6.15 24.72
N ASN A 411 -9.66 5.34 25.72
CA ASN A 411 -9.23 5.84 27.02
C ASN A 411 -7.72 6.11 26.96
N ASP A 412 -7.28 7.26 27.48
CA ASP A 412 -5.86 7.56 27.69
C ASP A 412 -5.66 7.93 29.17
N PRO A 413 -4.91 7.16 29.96
CA PRO A 413 -4.66 7.47 31.38
C PRO A 413 -3.81 8.73 31.60
N ARG A 414 -3.38 9.42 30.53
CA ARG A 414 -2.71 10.74 30.58
C ARG A 414 -3.70 11.91 30.53
N ASP A 415 -4.94 11.66 30.10
CA ASP A 415 -6.06 12.61 30.13
C ASP A 415 -6.75 12.56 31.50
#